data_AF-A0A0W0R1M9-F1
#
_entry.id   AF-A0A0W0R1M9-F1
#
_cell.length_a   1.000
_cell.length_b   1.000
_cell.length_c   1.000
_cell.angle_alpha   90.00
_cell.angle_beta   90.00
_cell.angle_gamma   90.00
#
_symmetry.space_group_name_H-M   'P 1'
#
loop_
_entity.id
_entity.type
_entity.pdbx_description
1 polymer ?
#
loop_
_entity_poly.entity_id
_entity_poly.type
_entity_poly.pdbx_seq_one_letter_code
_entity_poly.pdbx_strand_id
1 'polypeptide(L)'
;MNRKTNNTTPFLYNFANEPRKIGFEIEYVGLSIDKLGENLKITATEENRLIQAFEDLTRVFYLGLQFHPEFLIYKMVFLRIFKVFIKTSRQGI
;
A
#
# COMPACT_ATOMS: atom_id res chain seq x y z
N MET A 1 30.19 1.89 4.86
CA MET A 1 29.75 0.70 4.10
C MET A 1 28.34 0.95 3.60
N ASN A 2 28.20 1.34 2.32
CA ASN A 2 26.95 1.79 1.70
C ASN A 2 26.06 0.58 1.34
N ARG A 3 24.95 0.36 2.07
CA ARG A 3 23.90 -0.55 1.60
C ARG A 3 23.04 0.19 0.58
N LYS A 4 23.29 -0.04 -0.70
CA LYS A 4 22.29 0.20 -1.75
C LYS A 4 21.05 -0.62 -1.38
N THR A 5 19.97 0.04 -0.98
CA THR A 5 18.69 -0.62 -0.75
C THR A 5 18.09 -0.89 -2.12
N ASN A 6 18.16 -2.15 -2.55
CA ASN A 6 17.49 -2.60 -3.76
C ASN A 6 15.98 -2.48 -3.49
N ASN A 7 15.32 -1.49 -4.11
CA ASN A 7 13.89 -1.14 -3.96
C ASN A 7 12.92 -2.22 -4.51
N THR A 8 13.16 -3.49 -4.21
CA THR A 8 12.38 -4.62 -4.73
C THR A 8 11.33 -5.14 -3.75
N THR A 9 11.38 -4.70 -2.49
CA THR A 9 10.39 -5.05 -1.47
C THR A 9 9.23 -4.06 -1.49
N PRO A 10 7.98 -4.53 -1.62
CA PRO A 10 6.80 -3.67 -1.54
C PRO A 10 6.77 -2.87 -0.25
N PHE A 11 6.31 -1.64 -0.32
CA PHE A 11 6.18 -0.75 0.81
C PHE A 11 5.30 -1.39 1.90
N LEU A 12 4.16 -1.96 1.51
CA LEU A 12 3.23 -2.62 2.43
C LEU A 12 3.78 -3.91 3.05
N TYR A 13 4.79 -4.55 2.44
CA TYR A 13 5.44 -5.73 3.03
C TYR A 13 6.11 -5.41 4.39
N ASN A 14 6.62 -4.19 4.54
CA ASN A 14 7.23 -3.71 5.80
C ASN A 14 6.22 -3.26 6.86
N PHE A 15 4.92 -3.35 6.58
CA PHE A 15 3.83 -3.09 7.55
C PHE A 15 3.32 -4.37 8.20
N ALA A 16 3.52 -5.53 7.58
CA ALA A 16 2.95 -6.82 7.98
C ALA A 16 3.78 -7.61 9.02
N ASN A 17 4.76 -6.98 9.70
CA ASN A 17 5.51 -7.65 10.79
C ASN A 17 4.65 -8.00 12.02
N GLU A 18 3.36 -7.72 11.99
CA GLU A 18 2.36 -8.39 12.79
C GLU A 18 1.24 -8.90 11.86
N PRO A 19 0.98 -10.22 11.80
CA PRO A 19 -0.17 -10.76 11.09
C PRO A 19 -1.42 -10.53 11.96
N ARG A 20 -1.77 -9.26 12.21
CA ARG A 20 -3.08 -8.94 12.79
C ARG A 20 -4.02 -8.75 11.62
N LYS A 21 -5.02 -9.63 11.57
CA LYS A 21 -6.24 -9.52 10.75
C LYS A 21 -6.83 -8.13 10.94
N ILE A 22 -6.42 -7.17 10.12
CA ILE A 22 -7.12 -5.90 10.00
C ILE A 22 -8.13 -6.17 8.90
N GLY A 23 -9.37 -6.50 9.27
CA GLY A 23 -10.47 -6.46 8.31
C GLY A 23 -10.67 -5.01 7.87
N PHE A 24 -10.65 -4.77 6.57
CA PHE A 24 -10.79 -3.44 5.99
C PHE A 24 -12.26 -3.14 5.70
N GLU A 25 -13.03 -2.82 6.74
CA GLU A 25 -14.50 -2.70 6.63
C GLU A 25 -14.98 -1.27 6.33
N ILE A 26 -14.27 -0.54 5.47
CA ILE A 26 -14.79 0.71 4.88
C ILE A 26 -14.69 0.57 3.36
N GLU A 27 -15.50 -0.32 2.80
CA GLU A 27 -15.72 -0.47 1.36
C GLU A 27 -16.98 0.31 0.96
N TYR A 28 -16.79 1.55 0.47
CA TYR A 28 -17.85 2.32 -0.19
C TYR A 28 -17.74 2.21 -1.72
N VAL A 29 -17.22 1.10 -2.24
CA VAL A 29 -17.06 0.89 -3.68
C VAL A 29 -17.52 -0.52 -4.04
N GLY A 30 -18.66 -0.63 -4.72
CA GLY A 30 -19.23 -1.91 -5.16
C GLY A 30 -18.52 -2.56 -6.36
N LEU A 31 -17.36 -2.02 -6.77
CA LEU A 31 -16.56 -2.50 -7.88
C LEU A 31 -15.13 -2.77 -7.42
N SER A 32 -14.52 -3.79 -7.99
CA SER A 32 -13.19 -4.26 -7.62
C SER A 32 -12.27 -4.42 -8.83
N ILE A 33 -10.97 -4.50 -8.55
CA ILE A 33 -9.95 -4.77 -9.56
C ILE A 33 -10.01 -6.26 -9.93
N ASP A 34 -10.34 -6.55 -11.18
CA ASP A 34 -10.31 -7.92 -11.74
C ASP A 34 -8.90 -8.29 -12.24
N LYS A 35 -8.21 -7.37 -12.93
CA LYS A 35 -6.86 -7.56 -13.46
C LYS A 35 -6.01 -6.31 -13.30
N LEU A 36 -4.75 -6.51 -12.94
CA LEU A 36 -3.76 -5.44 -12.90
C LEU A 36 -3.13 -5.20 -14.27
N GLY A 37 -2.77 -3.95 -14.53
CA GLY A 37 -1.91 -3.57 -15.65
C GLY A 37 -0.46 -4.04 -15.47
N GLU A 38 0.34 -3.90 -16.51
CA GLU A 38 1.75 -4.29 -16.50
C GLU A 38 2.56 -3.55 -15.42
N ASN A 39 3.53 -4.24 -14.81
CA ASN A 39 4.42 -3.75 -13.74
C ASN A 39 3.74 -3.41 -12.40
N LEU A 40 2.42 -3.59 -12.29
CA LEU A 40 1.71 -3.48 -11.01
C LEU A 40 1.75 -4.81 -10.26
N LYS A 41 1.98 -4.73 -8.96
CA LYS A 41 2.01 -5.88 -8.05
C LYS A 41 0.93 -5.71 -7.00
N ILE A 42 0.13 -6.75 -6.77
CA ILE A 42 -0.81 -6.83 -5.64
C ILE A 42 0.00 -6.90 -4.34
N THR A 43 -0.30 -6.02 -3.39
CA THR A 43 0.45 -5.90 -2.12
C THR A 43 -0.43 -6.02 -0.88
N ALA A 44 -1.75 -5.97 -1.03
CA ALA A 44 -2.71 -6.38 -0.01
C ALA A 44 -3.97 -6.98 -0.64
N THR A 45 -4.49 -8.04 -0.02
CA THR A 45 -5.76 -8.69 -0.37
C THR A 45 -6.53 -9.08 0.88
N GLU A 46 -7.85 -9.09 0.80
CA GLU A 46 -8.72 -9.72 1.81
C GLU A 46 -8.69 -11.25 1.74
N GLU A 47 -9.28 -11.91 2.73
CA GLU A 47 -9.45 -13.37 2.77
C GLU A 47 -10.27 -13.88 1.55
N ASN A 48 -11.22 -13.09 1.06
CA ASN A 48 -12.01 -13.39 -0.14
C ASN A 48 -11.28 -13.10 -1.47
N ARG A 49 -9.98 -12.78 -1.41
CA ARG A 49 -9.09 -12.42 -2.55
C ARG A 49 -9.39 -11.08 -3.21
N LEU A 50 -10.24 -10.26 -2.61
CA LEU A 50 -10.45 -8.90 -3.07
C LEU A 50 -9.15 -8.09 -2.93
N ILE A 51 -8.72 -7.45 -4.02
CA ILE A 51 -7.50 -6.65 -4.04
C ILE A 51 -7.76 -5.34 -3.28
N GLN A 52 -6.97 -5.11 -2.23
CA GLN A 52 -7.07 -3.90 -1.40
C GLN A 52 -5.95 -2.89 -1.69
N ALA A 53 -4.79 -3.36 -2.16
CA ALA A 53 -3.68 -2.50 -2.53
C ALA A 53 -2.82 -3.08 -3.65
N PHE A 54 -2.23 -2.19 -4.43
CA PHE A 54 -1.24 -2.51 -5.45
C PHE A 54 -0.16 -1.42 -5.51
N GLU A 55 1.03 -1.81 -5.97
CA GLU A 55 2.20 -0.94 -6.10
C GLU A 55 2.85 -1.10 -7.48
N ASP A 56 3.47 -0.03 -7.99
CA ASP A 56 4.40 -0.10 -9.11
C ASP A 56 5.82 -0.05 -8.56
N LEU A 57 6.51 -1.20 -8.55
CA LEU A 57 7.85 -1.33 -7.97
C LEU A 57 8.93 -0.65 -8.82
N THR A 58 8.60 -0.16 -10.02
CA THR A 58 9.52 0.59 -10.87
C THR A 58 9.56 2.08 -10.53
N ARG A 59 8.60 2.57 -9.73
CA ARG A 59 8.49 3.97 -9.31
C ARG A 59 8.95 4.16 -7.88
N VAL A 60 9.43 5.36 -7.55
CA VAL A 60 9.92 5.67 -6.19
C VAL A 60 8.81 5.61 -5.15
N PHE A 61 7.61 6.06 -5.53
CA PHE A 61 6.41 5.88 -4.73
C PHE A 61 5.19 5.81 -5.66
N TYR A 62 4.55 4.64 -5.68
CA TYR A 62 3.28 4.44 -6.39
C TYR A 62 2.49 3.40 -5.61
N LEU A 63 1.35 3.82 -5.08
CA LEU A 63 0.50 3.01 -4.23
C LEU A 63 -0.96 3.30 -4.57
N GLY A 64 -1.68 2.28 -5.00
CA GLY A 64 -3.13 2.29 -5.10
C GLY A 64 -3.75 1.60 -3.89
N LEU A 65 -4.81 2.19 -3.35
CA LEU A 65 -5.57 1.67 -2.21
C LEU A 65 -7.05 1.68 -2.58
N GLN A 66 -7.74 0.56 -2.32
CA GLN A 66 -9.18 0.42 -2.59
C GLN A 66 -10.04 0.93 -1.44
N PHE A 67 -9.60 0.73 -0.21
CA PHE A 67 -10.25 1.25 1.00
C PHE A 67 -9.90 2.73 1.22
N HIS A 68 -10.58 3.36 2.19
CA HIS A 68 -10.39 4.76 2.57
C HIS A 68 -9.45 4.92 3.79
N PRO A 69 -8.11 4.94 3.62
CA PRO A 69 -7.15 5.08 4.73
C PRO A 69 -7.29 6.40 5.51
N GLU A 70 -7.87 7.43 4.92
CA GLU A 70 -8.12 8.75 5.50
C GLU A 70 -9.08 8.69 6.70
N PHE A 71 -10.05 7.77 6.67
CA PHE A 71 -10.92 7.53 7.83
C PHE A 71 -10.24 6.69 8.90
N LEU A 72 -9.07 6.12 8.62
CA LEU A 72 -8.36 5.18 9.48
C LEU A 72 -7.05 5.74 10.04
N ILE A 73 -6.80 7.05 9.92
CA ILE A 73 -5.56 7.72 10.39
C ILE A 73 -5.30 7.58 11.89
N TYR A 74 -6.31 7.22 12.69
CA TYR A 74 -6.13 6.92 14.11
C TYR A 74 -5.34 5.62 14.35
N LYS A 75 -5.27 4.71 13.35
CA LYS A 75 -4.39 3.55 13.38
C LYS A 75 -3.03 3.93 12.78
N MET A 76 -1.97 3.71 13.54
CA MET A 76 -0.59 4.09 13.14
C MET A 76 -0.15 3.49 11.80
N VAL A 77 -0.64 2.29 11.47
CA VAL A 77 -0.38 1.60 10.20
C VAL A 77 -0.83 2.44 9.00
N PHE A 78 -2.04 3.01 9.02
CA PHE A 78 -2.56 3.81 7.91
C PHE A 78 -2.00 5.24 7.91
N LEU A 79 -1.78 5.81 9.09
CA LEU A 79 -1.12 7.12 9.20
C LEU A 79 0.27 7.12 8.55
N ARG A 80 1.01 6.02 8.64
CA ARG A 80 2.36 5.90 8.07
C ARG A 80 2.36 5.90 6.54
N ILE A 81 1.26 5.52 5.88
CA ILE A 81 1.10 5.65 4.41
C ILE A 81 1.22 7.13 4.02
N PHE A 82 0.44 8.00 4.66
CA PHE A 82 0.48 9.44 4.40
C PHE A 82 1.83 10.08 4.74
N LYS A 83 2.47 9.65 5.85
CA LYS A 83 3.80 10.14 6.22
C LYS A 83 4.84 9.84 5.14
N VAL A 84 4.78 8.65 4.54
CA VAL A 84 5.71 8.28 3.47
C VAL A 84 5.39 9.01 2.18
N PHE A 85 4.11 9.12 1.81
CA PHE A 85 3.69 9.94 0.67
C PHE A 85 4.23 11.38 0.77
N ILE A 86 4.04 12.05 1.92
CA ILE A 86 4.56 13.41 2.14
C ILE A 86 6.09 13.45 2.05
N LYS A 87 6.76 12.47 2.66
CA LYS A 87 8.22 12.40 2.64
C LYS A 87 8.74 12.27 1.20
N THR A 88 8.14 11.41 0.39
CA THR A 88 8.56 11.19 -1.00
C THR A 88 8.23 12.39 -1.88
N SER A 89 7.10 13.05 -1.67
CA SER A 89 6.74 14.27 -2.41
C SER A 89 7.67 15.45 -2.12
N ARG A 90 8.15 15.56 -0.87
CA ARG A 90 9.14 16.60 -0.48
C ARG A 90 10.54 16.37 -1.04
N GLN A 91 10.85 15.13 -1.40
CA GLN A 91 12.17 14.78 -1.95
C GLN A 91 12.34 15.24 -3.40
N GLY A 92 11.29 15.78 -4.05
CA GLY A 92 11.36 16.44 -5.34
C GLY A 92 12.05 15.56 -6.39
N ILE A 93 11.34 14.54 -6.85
CA ILE A 93 11.76 13.71 -7.99
C ILE A 93 11.28 14.39 -9.27
#